data_AF-A0A957R6Z2-F1
#
_entry.id   AF-A0A957R6Z2-F1
#
_cell.length_a   1.000
_cell.length_b   1.000
_cell.length_c   1.000
_cell.angle_alpha   90.00
_cell.angle_beta   90.00
_cell.angle_gamma   90.00
#
_symmetry.space_group_name_H-M   'P 1'
#
loop_
_entity.id
_entity.type
_entity.pdbx_description
1 polymer ?
#
loop_
_entity_poly.entity_id
_entity_poly.type
_entity_poly.pdbx_seq_one_letter_code
_entity_poly.pdbx_strand_id
1 'polypeptide(L)'
;YHLIPFEAAIAAGTASMMPYYGVPTDQTDENVAMSFNKAIITGLLREKYGYDGIVCTDWGLITDIHMGPVVWPARAWGVEHLSEAERVLKVIEAGVDQFGGENRPELVVELVESGRLSEDRLDQSIRRLLRQKFQLGLFDNPFVDVDKVAGVLGRAEAHAAGASSQRRAMTLLKNENGVLPLNGQPKLFVKNIDTAVAEQYGSVVDSPAAADFAIVRLDTPWVPVETDNQFAKAFHHGDLDFKGEALAEILAILEAVPTIVVIYLDRPAVMPEINQAAQALLGEYGASDAAVLDIIFGRAQPEGKLPFELPSSMEAVRNQKEDLPYDSENPLYPFGFGMSY
;
A
#
# COMPACT_ATOMS: atom_id res chain seq x y z
N TYR A 1 10.08 -15.89 -6.29
CA TYR A 1 10.15 -14.42 -6.22
C TYR A 1 9.52 -13.88 -4.94
N HIS A 2 8.23 -14.14 -4.67
CA HIS A 2 7.50 -13.59 -3.51
C HIS A 2 8.07 -13.88 -2.11
N LEU A 3 8.93 -14.89 -1.96
CA LEU A 3 9.55 -15.25 -0.67
C LEU A 3 10.75 -14.37 -0.31
N ILE A 4 11.36 -13.65 -1.27
CA ILE A 4 12.57 -12.85 -1.06
C ILE A 4 12.41 -11.83 0.08
N PRO A 5 11.30 -11.06 0.17
CA PRO A 5 11.11 -10.14 1.30
C PRO A 5 10.96 -10.86 2.65
N PHE A 6 10.34 -12.04 2.67
CA PHE A 6 10.17 -12.83 3.90
C PHE A 6 11.49 -13.41 4.39
N GLU A 7 12.36 -13.86 3.48
CA GLU A 7 13.72 -14.31 3.83
C GLU A 7 14.51 -13.21 4.55
N ALA A 8 14.46 -11.98 4.02
CA ALA A 8 15.09 -10.82 4.65
C ALA A 8 14.44 -10.46 6.00
N ALA A 9 13.11 -10.51 6.11
CA ALA A 9 12.38 -10.23 7.35
C ALA A 9 12.71 -11.25 8.45
N ILE A 10 12.75 -12.55 8.12
CA ILE A 10 13.14 -13.61 9.06
C ILE A 10 14.58 -13.40 9.53
N ALA A 11 15.51 -13.12 8.61
CA ALA A 11 16.90 -12.83 8.96
C ALA A 11 17.05 -11.59 9.86
N ALA A 12 16.17 -10.60 9.71
CA ALA A 12 16.12 -9.40 10.55
C ALA A 12 15.48 -9.64 11.93
N GLY A 13 14.97 -10.85 12.22
CA GLY A 13 14.35 -11.18 13.50
C GLY A 13 12.93 -10.63 13.66
N THR A 14 12.16 -10.53 12.57
CA THR A 14 10.74 -10.15 12.62
C THR A 14 9.97 -10.96 13.67
N ALA A 15 9.23 -10.27 14.54
CA ALA A 15 8.60 -10.89 15.70
C ALA A 15 7.27 -11.60 15.40
N SER A 16 6.51 -11.07 14.43
CA SER A 16 5.20 -11.59 14.04
C SER A 16 5.03 -11.55 12.52
N MET A 17 4.37 -12.55 11.94
CA MET A 17 4.04 -12.63 10.52
C MET A 17 2.55 -12.88 10.33
N MET A 18 1.99 -12.30 9.28
CA MET A 18 0.58 -12.41 8.93
C MET A 18 0.43 -13.13 7.59
N PRO A 19 -0.28 -14.28 7.53
CA PRO A 19 -0.54 -14.93 6.26
C PRO A 19 -1.54 -14.15 5.41
N TYR A 20 -1.31 -14.16 4.10
CA TYR A 20 -2.17 -13.54 3.09
C TYR A 20 -3.54 -14.25 2.95
N TYR A 21 -4.60 -13.52 2.57
CA TYR A 21 -5.94 -14.09 2.30
C TYR A 21 -6.00 -15.04 1.11
N GLY A 22 -5.11 -14.89 0.12
CA GLY A 22 -5.23 -15.63 -1.13
C GLY A 22 -5.01 -17.14 -1.00
N VAL A 23 -5.42 -17.85 -2.04
CA VAL A 23 -5.24 -19.30 -2.16
C VAL A 23 -3.99 -19.57 -3.02
N PRO A 24 -3.03 -20.38 -2.55
CA PRO A 24 -1.87 -20.82 -3.34
C PRO A 24 -2.30 -21.90 -4.34
N THR A 25 -3.10 -21.53 -5.32
CA THR A 25 -3.74 -22.46 -6.27
C THR A 25 -2.72 -23.37 -6.93
N ASP A 26 -2.92 -24.68 -6.75
CA ASP A 26 -2.12 -25.78 -7.30
C ASP A 26 -0.62 -25.77 -6.90
N GLN A 27 -0.27 -25.05 -5.84
CA GLN A 27 1.10 -25.03 -5.27
C GLN A 27 1.26 -25.94 -4.05
N THR A 28 0.15 -26.46 -3.51
CA THR A 28 0.14 -27.36 -2.34
C THR A 28 -0.90 -28.47 -2.55
N ASP A 29 -1.03 -29.36 -1.58
CA ASP A 29 -1.99 -30.48 -1.65
C ASP A 29 -3.47 -30.04 -1.51
N GLU A 30 -3.74 -28.79 -1.12
CA GLU A 30 -5.10 -28.24 -1.00
C GLU A 30 -5.20 -26.77 -1.41
N ASN A 31 -6.27 -26.42 -2.13
CA ASN A 31 -6.56 -25.05 -2.57
C ASN A 31 -7.39 -24.29 -1.52
N VAL A 32 -6.76 -23.97 -0.40
CA VAL A 32 -7.34 -23.18 0.71
C VAL A 32 -6.46 -21.97 1.05
N ALA A 33 -7.04 -20.89 1.60
CA ALA A 33 -6.29 -19.69 1.93
C ALA A 33 -5.11 -19.97 2.90
N MET A 34 -4.05 -19.15 2.80
CA MET A 34 -2.75 -19.43 3.44
C MET A 34 -2.85 -19.74 4.93
N SER A 35 -3.70 -19.05 5.69
CA SER A 35 -3.88 -19.31 7.13
C SER A 35 -4.47 -20.69 7.46
N PHE A 36 -5.20 -21.30 6.53
CA PHE A 36 -5.76 -22.64 6.67
C PHE A 36 -4.83 -23.73 6.11
N ASN A 37 -3.74 -23.35 5.43
CA ASN A 37 -2.90 -24.24 4.66
C ASN A 37 -1.67 -24.66 5.47
N LYS A 38 -1.64 -25.92 5.91
CA LYS A 38 -0.55 -26.45 6.75
C LYS A 38 0.78 -26.55 6.01
N ALA A 39 0.78 -26.82 4.70
CA ALA A 39 2.00 -26.89 3.90
C ALA A 39 2.69 -25.52 3.84
N ILE A 40 1.93 -24.43 3.81
CA ILE A 40 2.47 -23.07 3.84
C ILE A 40 2.91 -22.67 5.26
N ILE A 41 2.03 -22.79 6.26
CA ILE A 41 2.34 -22.27 7.60
C ILE A 41 3.35 -23.15 8.32
N THR A 42 3.13 -24.46 8.40
CA THR A 42 4.06 -25.36 9.08
C THR A 42 5.22 -25.74 8.16
N GLY A 43 4.93 -26.29 6.97
CA GLY A 43 5.99 -26.82 6.09
C GLY A 43 6.95 -25.75 5.57
N LEU A 44 6.43 -24.70 4.95
CA LEU A 44 7.26 -23.65 4.37
C LEU A 44 7.82 -22.71 5.45
N LEU A 45 6.95 -22.06 6.23
CA LEU A 45 7.38 -20.99 7.14
C LEU A 45 8.11 -21.53 8.38
N ARG A 46 7.56 -22.51 9.09
CA ARG A 46 8.17 -23.00 10.33
C ARG A 46 9.29 -24.01 10.10
N GLU A 47 9.08 -25.01 9.25
CA GLU A 47 10.06 -26.09 9.06
C GLU A 47 11.19 -25.68 8.11
N LYS A 48 10.87 -25.24 6.90
CA LYS A 48 11.91 -24.85 5.92
C LYS A 48 12.63 -23.55 6.30
N TYR A 49 11.90 -22.51 6.70
CA TYR A 49 12.51 -21.23 7.04
C TYR A 49 12.85 -21.06 8.53
N GLY A 50 12.48 -22.02 9.39
CA GLY A 50 12.85 -21.98 10.81
C GLY A 50 12.17 -20.85 11.60
N TYR A 51 11.07 -20.30 11.11
CA TYR A 51 10.40 -19.17 11.77
C TYR A 51 9.70 -19.61 13.06
N ASP A 52 10.19 -19.10 14.19
CA ASP A 52 9.64 -19.38 15.53
C ASP A 52 8.97 -18.16 16.19
N GLY A 53 8.71 -17.11 15.42
CA GLY A 53 7.87 -15.99 15.85
C GLY A 53 6.38 -16.32 15.79
N ILE A 54 5.57 -15.32 16.12
CA ILE A 54 4.11 -15.45 16.13
C ILE A 54 3.59 -15.43 14.69
N VAL A 55 2.63 -16.32 14.41
CA VAL A 55 1.81 -16.25 13.20
C VAL A 55 0.41 -15.81 13.61
N CYS A 56 -0.03 -14.65 13.13
CA CYS A 56 -1.35 -14.09 13.39
C CYS A 56 -2.15 -14.07 12.09
N THR A 57 -3.39 -14.54 12.06
CA THR A 57 -4.21 -14.39 10.85
C THR A 57 -4.42 -12.91 10.51
N ASP A 58 -4.72 -12.64 9.24
CA ASP A 58 -5.39 -11.40 8.88
C ASP A 58 -6.84 -11.39 9.46
N TRP A 59 -7.57 -10.30 9.23
CA TRP A 59 -8.84 -10.00 9.86
C TRP A 59 -10.02 -10.84 9.30
N GLY A 60 -10.81 -11.43 10.20
CA GLY A 60 -12.13 -12.01 9.86
C GLY A 60 -12.08 -13.21 8.91
N LEU A 61 -11.23 -14.19 9.23
CA LEU A 61 -11.18 -15.48 8.53
C LEU A 61 -12.23 -16.47 9.03
N ILE A 62 -12.72 -16.29 10.25
CA ILE A 62 -13.58 -17.27 10.93
C ILE A 62 -15.04 -16.84 10.83
N THR A 63 -15.34 -15.62 11.27
CA THR A 63 -16.71 -15.08 11.41
C THR A 63 -17.02 -14.00 10.38
N ASP A 64 -18.31 -13.87 10.06
CA ASP A 64 -18.82 -12.78 9.23
C ASP A 64 -18.78 -11.45 10.01
N ILE A 65 -18.49 -10.36 9.31
CA ILE A 65 -18.47 -9.02 9.90
C ILE A 65 -19.78 -8.30 9.58
N HIS A 66 -20.50 -7.92 10.62
CA HIS A 66 -21.75 -7.17 10.51
C HIS A 66 -21.49 -5.66 10.59
N MET A 67 -21.69 -4.94 9.50
CA MET A 67 -21.53 -3.49 9.37
C MET A 67 -22.90 -2.83 9.14
N GLY A 68 -23.73 -2.81 10.20
CA GLY A 68 -25.11 -2.36 10.09
C GLY A 68 -25.95 -3.30 9.22
N PRO A 69 -26.57 -2.84 8.12
CA PRO A 69 -27.34 -3.70 7.22
C PRO A 69 -26.47 -4.57 6.31
N VAL A 70 -25.16 -4.32 6.24
CA VAL A 70 -24.23 -5.05 5.38
C VAL A 70 -23.58 -6.18 6.16
N VAL A 71 -23.64 -7.39 5.61
CA VAL A 71 -22.85 -8.54 6.10
C VAL A 71 -21.68 -8.71 5.16
N TRP A 72 -20.47 -8.63 5.70
CA TRP A 72 -19.25 -8.92 4.97
C TRP A 72 -18.76 -10.32 5.36
N PRO A 73 -18.88 -11.31 4.46
CA PRO A 73 -18.56 -12.70 4.80
C PRO A 73 -17.12 -12.89 5.29
N ALA A 74 -16.94 -13.93 6.09
CA ALA A 74 -15.62 -14.42 6.48
C ALA A 74 -14.78 -14.69 5.23
N ARG A 75 -13.49 -14.33 5.27
CA ARG A 75 -12.53 -14.60 4.18
C ARG A 75 -12.03 -16.04 4.25
N ALA A 76 -12.97 -16.98 4.36
CA ALA A 76 -12.77 -18.41 4.56
C ALA A 76 -12.49 -19.14 3.22
N TRP A 77 -11.68 -18.55 2.35
CA TRP A 77 -11.53 -19.01 0.96
C TRP A 77 -11.04 -20.47 0.88
N GLY A 78 -11.79 -21.31 0.17
CA GLY A 78 -11.57 -22.74 0.03
C GLY A 78 -12.10 -23.60 1.18
N VAL A 79 -12.61 -22.98 2.25
CA VAL A 79 -13.18 -23.64 3.44
C VAL A 79 -14.50 -23.01 3.89
N GLU A 80 -15.21 -22.36 2.96
CA GLU A 80 -16.48 -21.68 3.22
C GLU A 80 -17.56 -22.64 3.73
N HIS A 81 -17.46 -23.92 3.34
CA HIS A 81 -18.35 -25.01 3.75
C HIS A 81 -18.12 -25.49 5.19
N LEU A 82 -16.99 -25.14 5.82
CA LEU A 82 -16.71 -25.50 7.21
C LEU A 82 -17.47 -24.60 8.17
N SER A 83 -17.85 -25.16 9.32
CA SER A 83 -18.32 -24.38 10.48
C SER A 83 -17.20 -23.51 11.05
N GLU A 84 -17.54 -22.50 11.84
CA GLU A 84 -16.55 -21.62 12.48
C GLU A 84 -15.59 -22.41 13.39
N ALA A 85 -16.09 -23.39 14.16
CA ALA A 85 -15.25 -24.25 14.98
C ALA A 85 -14.27 -25.08 14.13
N GLU A 86 -14.70 -25.60 12.98
CA GLU A 86 -13.81 -26.32 12.05
C GLU A 86 -12.78 -25.39 11.40
N ARG A 87 -13.15 -24.14 11.09
CA ARG A 87 -12.21 -23.11 10.61
C ARG A 87 -11.16 -22.80 11.68
N VAL A 88 -11.55 -22.59 12.93
CA VAL A 88 -10.64 -22.36 14.07
C VAL A 88 -9.68 -23.54 14.23
N LEU A 89 -10.20 -24.76 14.23
CA LEU A 89 -9.39 -25.96 14.34
C LEU A 89 -8.34 -26.02 13.22
N LYS A 90 -8.77 -25.86 11.96
CA LYS A 90 -7.87 -25.93 10.80
C LYS A 90 -6.77 -24.86 10.84
N VAL A 91 -7.08 -23.63 11.26
CA VAL A 91 -6.08 -22.55 11.42
C VAL A 91 -5.04 -22.90 12.48
N ILE A 92 -5.47 -23.37 13.66
CA ILE A 92 -4.55 -23.74 14.74
C ILE A 92 -3.70 -24.95 14.30
N GLU A 93 -4.31 -25.97 13.70
CA GLU A 93 -3.60 -27.16 13.21
C GLU A 93 -2.65 -26.86 12.04
N ALA A 94 -2.92 -25.84 11.23
CA ALA A 94 -2.01 -25.36 10.19
C ALA A 94 -0.73 -24.77 10.79
N GLY A 95 -0.77 -24.28 12.03
CA GLY A 95 0.39 -23.74 12.74
C GLY A 95 0.26 -22.28 13.16
N VAL A 96 -0.91 -21.65 12.96
CA VAL A 96 -1.16 -20.26 13.37
C VAL A 96 -1.29 -20.18 14.89
N ASP A 97 -0.84 -19.06 15.48
CA ASP A 97 -0.81 -18.86 16.93
C ASP A 97 -1.92 -17.92 17.45
N GLN A 98 -2.40 -17.00 16.60
CA GLN A 98 -3.35 -15.97 16.98
C GLN A 98 -4.31 -15.63 15.84
N PHE A 99 -5.54 -15.24 16.19
CA PHE A 99 -6.55 -14.77 15.23
C PHE A 99 -6.63 -13.24 15.22
N GLY A 100 -6.52 -12.65 14.03
CA GLY A 100 -6.77 -11.24 13.78
C GLY A 100 -8.26 -10.96 13.66
N GLY A 101 -8.76 -10.00 14.44
CA GLY A 101 -10.13 -9.50 14.28
C GLY A 101 -11.25 -10.44 14.68
N GLU A 102 -10.95 -11.45 15.47
CA GLU A 102 -11.90 -12.45 15.95
C GLU A 102 -12.28 -12.18 17.41
N ASN A 103 -13.54 -12.42 17.76
CA ASN A 103 -14.09 -12.14 19.09
C ASN A 103 -14.79 -13.34 19.75
N ARG A 104 -14.67 -14.54 19.18
CA ARG A 104 -15.28 -15.78 19.69
C ARG A 104 -14.27 -16.78 20.27
N PRO A 105 -13.62 -16.47 21.42
CA PRO A 105 -12.66 -17.37 22.04
C PRO A 105 -13.30 -18.69 22.52
N GLU A 106 -14.61 -18.73 22.74
CA GLU A 106 -15.35 -19.92 23.14
C GLU A 106 -15.20 -21.09 22.14
N LEU A 107 -14.96 -20.80 20.85
CA LEU A 107 -14.72 -21.83 19.83
C LEU A 107 -13.44 -22.63 20.12
N VAL A 108 -12.39 -21.97 20.63
CA VAL A 108 -11.16 -22.66 21.04
C VAL A 108 -11.40 -23.52 22.27
N VAL A 109 -12.17 -23.01 23.23
CA VAL A 109 -12.52 -23.74 24.46
C VAL A 109 -13.31 -25.01 24.12
N GLU A 110 -14.34 -24.91 23.28
CA GLU A 110 -15.14 -26.04 22.81
C GLU A 110 -14.27 -27.12 22.15
N LEU A 111 -13.31 -26.72 21.30
CA LEU A 111 -12.42 -27.65 20.62
C LEU A 111 -11.48 -28.39 21.58
N VAL A 112 -11.01 -27.72 22.64
CA VAL A 112 -10.17 -28.35 23.68
C VAL A 112 -11.01 -29.29 24.54
N GLU A 113 -12.18 -28.85 25.03
CA GLU A 113 -13.07 -29.65 25.87
C GLU A 113 -13.60 -30.90 25.14
N SER A 114 -13.86 -30.80 23.84
CA SER A 114 -14.24 -31.94 23.00
C SER A 114 -13.07 -32.86 22.62
N GLY A 115 -11.83 -32.49 22.96
CA GLY A 115 -10.61 -33.24 22.63
C GLY A 115 -10.19 -33.16 21.16
N ARG A 116 -10.84 -32.31 20.35
CA ARG A 116 -10.50 -32.10 18.93
C ARG A 116 -9.23 -31.25 18.76
N LEU A 117 -8.93 -30.37 19.71
CA LEU A 117 -7.70 -29.60 19.79
C LEU A 117 -6.93 -30.02 21.06
N SER A 118 -5.69 -30.47 20.91
CA SER A 118 -4.86 -30.82 22.07
C SER A 118 -4.32 -29.60 22.80
N GLU A 119 -4.23 -29.68 24.12
CA GLU A 119 -3.55 -28.67 24.94
C GLU A 119 -2.09 -28.49 24.51
N ASP A 120 -1.38 -29.58 24.18
CA ASP A 120 -0.01 -29.51 23.67
C ASP A 120 0.14 -28.65 22.41
N ARG A 121 -0.85 -28.67 21.50
CA ARG A 121 -0.83 -27.82 20.32
C ARG A 121 -1.07 -26.37 20.72
N LEU A 122 -2.03 -26.12 21.61
CA LEU A 122 -2.34 -24.78 22.10
C LEU A 122 -1.15 -24.15 22.86
N ASP A 123 -0.46 -24.94 23.67
CA ASP A 123 0.72 -24.54 24.45
C ASP A 123 1.88 -24.05 23.59
N GLN A 124 2.04 -24.59 22.38
CA GLN A 124 3.03 -24.08 21.43
C GLN A 124 2.73 -22.63 21.04
N SER A 125 1.47 -22.32 20.75
CA SER A 125 1.02 -20.96 20.42
C SER A 125 1.16 -20.02 21.63
N ILE A 126 0.70 -20.47 22.81
CA ILE A 126 0.78 -19.69 24.05
C ILE A 126 2.24 -19.36 24.39
N ARG A 127 3.17 -20.31 24.24
CA ARG A 127 4.60 -20.08 24.51
C ARG A 127 5.17 -18.96 23.63
N ARG A 128 4.81 -18.89 22.35
CA ARG A 128 5.25 -17.81 21.44
C ARG A 128 4.68 -16.46 21.84
N LEU A 129 3.38 -16.42 22.14
CA LEU A 129 2.69 -15.21 22.60
C LEU A 129 3.29 -14.68 23.91
N LEU A 130 3.50 -15.55 24.90
CA LEU A 130 4.09 -15.16 26.19
C LEU A 130 5.54 -14.71 26.02
N ARG A 131 6.33 -15.40 25.19
CA ARG A 131 7.72 -15.01 24.91
C ARG A 131 7.81 -13.57 24.39
N GLN A 132 6.97 -13.19 23.42
CA GLN A 132 6.94 -11.82 22.92
C GLN A 132 6.55 -10.81 24.01
N LYS A 133 5.55 -11.14 24.85
CA LYS A 133 5.15 -10.29 25.98
C LYS A 133 6.28 -10.10 27.01
N PHE A 134 7.06 -11.14 27.29
CA PHE A 134 8.25 -11.04 28.14
C PHE A 134 9.36 -10.20 27.49
N GLN A 135 9.63 -10.39 26.19
CA GLN A 135 10.62 -9.60 25.45
C GLN A 135 10.28 -8.10 25.42
N LEU A 136 8.99 -7.77 25.36
CA LEU A 136 8.49 -6.40 25.43
C LEU A 136 8.48 -5.83 26.86
N GLY A 137 8.80 -6.63 27.89
CA GLY A 137 8.78 -6.21 29.28
C GLY A 137 7.38 -5.97 29.86
N LEU A 138 6.32 -6.50 29.22
CA LEU A 138 4.94 -6.20 29.62
C LEU A 138 4.53 -6.79 30.98
N PHE A 139 5.28 -7.75 31.51
CA PHE A 139 5.07 -8.27 32.87
C PHE A 139 5.69 -7.36 33.95
N ASP A 140 6.72 -6.59 33.61
CA ASP A 140 7.42 -5.70 34.53
C ASP A 140 6.89 -4.26 34.43
N ASN A 141 6.61 -3.80 33.20
CA ASN A 141 6.13 -2.46 32.90
C ASN A 141 5.05 -2.48 31.80
N PRO A 142 3.79 -2.85 32.14
CA PRO A 142 2.72 -3.03 31.15
C PRO A 142 2.18 -1.74 30.52
N PHE A 143 2.46 -0.58 31.12
CA PHE A 143 1.83 0.69 30.75
C PHE A 143 2.84 1.76 30.36
N VAL A 144 2.37 2.73 29.57
CA VAL A 144 3.14 3.92 29.19
C VAL A 144 2.72 5.12 30.05
N ASP A 145 3.63 6.07 30.20
CA ASP A 145 3.37 7.34 30.85
C ASP A 145 2.78 8.34 29.84
N VAL A 146 1.47 8.58 29.94
CA VAL A 146 0.72 9.43 29.00
C VAL A 146 1.13 10.90 29.07
N ASP A 147 1.66 11.36 30.20
CA ASP A 147 2.09 12.75 30.37
C ASP A 147 3.34 13.06 29.53
N LYS A 148 4.10 12.02 29.13
CA LYS A 148 5.29 12.16 28.26
C LYS A 148 4.95 12.25 26.77
N VAL A 149 3.71 11.95 26.37
CA VAL A 149 3.31 11.85 24.95
C VAL A 149 3.59 13.17 24.21
N ALA A 150 3.28 14.32 24.82
CA ALA A 150 3.50 15.63 24.23
C ALA A 150 4.99 15.95 23.97
N GLY A 151 5.91 15.30 24.69
CA GLY A 151 7.35 15.43 24.48
C GLY A 151 7.93 14.47 23.43
N VAL A 152 7.17 13.46 23.01
CA VAL A 152 7.63 12.39 22.10
C VAL A 152 6.97 12.49 20.72
N LEU A 153 5.67 12.77 20.67
CA LEU A 153 4.91 12.91 19.43
C LEU A 153 5.01 14.33 18.88
N GLY A 154 4.95 14.47 17.55
CA GLY A 154 4.91 15.79 16.90
C GLY A 154 6.19 16.62 17.03
N ARG A 155 7.33 16.01 17.36
CA ARG A 155 8.61 16.73 17.46
C ARG A 155 8.99 17.32 16.10
N ALA A 156 9.53 18.54 16.11
CA ALA A 156 9.98 19.22 14.89
C ALA A 156 10.96 18.39 14.05
N GLU A 157 11.86 17.64 14.70
CA GLU A 157 12.78 16.70 14.04
C GLU A 157 12.03 15.59 13.28
N ALA A 158 10.99 15.01 13.88
CA ALA A 158 10.21 13.96 13.24
C ALA A 158 9.42 14.50 12.04
N HIS A 159 8.86 15.71 12.16
CA HIS A 159 8.22 16.41 11.03
C HIS A 159 9.22 16.71 9.91
N ALA A 160 10.42 17.19 10.25
CA ALA A 160 11.47 17.47 9.27
C ALA A 160 11.94 16.19 8.55
N ALA A 161 12.09 15.08 9.29
CA ALA A 161 12.41 13.77 8.71
C ALA A 161 11.30 13.30 7.76
N GLY A 162 10.02 13.41 8.15
CA GLY A 162 8.88 13.08 7.30
C GLY A 162 8.84 13.92 6.01
N ALA A 163 8.99 15.24 6.12
CA ALA A 163 9.05 16.14 4.96
C ALA A 163 10.25 15.82 4.05
N SER A 164 11.40 15.47 4.64
CA SER A 164 12.57 15.04 3.87
C SER A 164 12.32 13.74 3.11
N SER A 165 11.64 12.76 3.73
CA SER A 165 11.31 11.50 3.07
C SER A 165 10.37 11.72 1.88
N GLN A 166 9.37 12.59 2.01
CA GLN A 166 8.44 12.91 0.91
C GLN A 166 9.19 13.51 -0.30
N ARG A 167 10.09 14.47 -0.08
CA ARG A 167 10.88 15.09 -1.16
C ARG A 167 11.79 14.09 -1.85
N ARG A 168 12.49 13.26 -1.08
CA ARG A 168 13.42 12.25 -1.61
C ARG A 168 12.70 11.13 -2.37
N ALA A 169 11.46 10.83 -2.00
CA ALA A 169 10.63 9.85 -2.69
C ALA A 169 10.14 10.34 -4.07
N MET A 170 10.16 11.64 -4.34
CA MET A 170 9.66 12.21 -5.59
C MET A 170 10.46 11.72 -6.80
N THR A 171 9.77 11.15 -7.80
CA THR A 171 10.41 10.58 -8.99
C THR A 171 10.20 11.50 -10.20
N LEU A 172 11.29 12.05 -10.75
CA LEU A 172 11.22 12.84 -11.98
C LEU A 172 11.16 11.93 -13.21
N LEU A 173 10.05 11.97 -13.94
CA LEU A 173 9.77 11.11 -15.09
C LEU A 173 10.09 11.78 -16.43
N LYS A 174 9.85 13.09 -16.53
CA LYS A 174 10.12 13.89 -17.73
C LYS A 174 10.57 15.29 -17.33
N ASN A 175 11.56 15.84 -18.03
CA ASN A 175 12.02 17.22 -17.87
C ASN A 175 12.40 17.82 -19.23
N GLU A 176 11.39 18.17 -20.04
CA GLU A 176 11.58 18.65 -21.41
C GLU A 176 12.34 19.98 -21.41
N ASN A 177 13.41 20.06 -22.19
CA ASN A 177 14.32 21.23 -22.29
C ASN A 177 14.93 21.68 -20.95
N GLY A 178 14.93 20.84 -19.92
CA GLY A 178 15.44 21.21 -18.59
C GLY A 178 14.63 22.30 -17.91
N VAL A 179 13.29 22.28 -18.06
CA VAL A 179 12.39 23.30 -17.46
C VAL A 179 12.48 23.34 -15.94
N LEU A 180 12.65 22.18 -15.29
CA LEU A 180 12.82 22.08 -13.84
C LEU A 180 14.32 22.13 -13.47
N PRO A 181 14.67 22.81 -12.36
CA PRO A 181 13.76 23.51 -11.45
C PRO A 181 13.26 24.86 -12.01
N LEU A 182 12.02 25.22 -11.67
CA LEU A 182 11.48 26.55 -11.96
C LEU A 182 12.22 27.61 -11.15
N ASN A 183 12.49 28.76 -11.77
CA ASN A 183 13.22 29.86 -11.17
C ASN A 183 12.35 31.11 -11.03
N GLY A 184 12.63 31.92 -10.00
CA GLY A 184 11.95 33.19 -9.77
C GLY A 184 10.58 33.04 -9.10
N GLN A 185 9.65 33.93 -9.46
CA GLN A 185 8.28 34.01 -8.92
C GLN A 185 7.29 34.05 -10.09
N PRO A 186 7.12 32.94 -10.83
CA PRO A 186 6.26 32.89 -12.00
C PRO A 186 4.79 33.06 -11.64
N LYS A 187 3.96 33.40 -12.62
CA LYS A 187 2.51 33.24 -12.52
C LYS A 187 2.14 31.77 -12.66
N LEU A 188 1.40 31.24 -11.71
CA LEU A 188 1.07 29.83 -11.60
C LEU A 188 -0.43 29.61 -11.75
N PHE A 189 -0.83 28.72 -12.65
CA PHE A 189 -2.14 28.09 -12.56
C PHE A 189 -1.98 26.76 -11.82
N VAL A 190 -2.75 26.51 -10.77
CA VAL A 190 -2.67 25.27 -10.00
C VAL A 190 -3.99 24.50 -10.01
N LYS A 191 -3.92 23.17 -10.19
CA LYS A 191 -5.07 22.26 -10.07
C LYS A 191 -4.72 21.16 -9.06
N ASN A 192 -5.59 20.96 -8.07
CA ASN A 192 -5.44 20.00 -6.96
C ASN A 192 -4.18 20.23 -6.11
N ILE A 193 -3.81 21.49 -5.90
CA ILE A 193 -2.76 21.93 -4.98
C ILE A 193 -3.34 23.09 -4.16
N ASP A 194 -3.05 23.14 -2.87
CA ASP A 194 -3.44 24.24 -2.00
C ASP A 194 -2.82 25.57 -2.50
N THR A 195 -3.69 26.51 -2.87
CA THR A 195 -3.30 27.84 -3.35
C THR A 195 -2.41 28.59 -2.37
N ALA A 196 -2.68 28.52 -1.06
CA ALA A 196 -1.89 29.24 -0.06
C ALA A 196 -0.47 28.65 0.08
N VAL A 197 -0.28 27.37 -0.28
CA VAL A 197 1.05 26.78 -0.37
C VAL A 197 1.75 27.22 -1.66
N ALA A 198 1.06 27.19 -2.80
CA ALA A 198 1.60 27.61 -4.10
C ALA A 198 2.01 29.10 -4.13
N GLU A 199 1.28 29.98 -3.44
CA GLU A 199 1.60 31.41 -3.29
C GLU A 199 2.96 31.68 -2.61
N GLN A 200 3.56 30.69 -1.95
CA GLN A 200 4.90 30.80 -1.38
C GLN A 200 6.02 30.63 -2.43
N TYR A 201 5.67 30.26 -3.66
CA TYR A 201 6.60 29.94 -4.75
C TYR A 201 6.38 30.82 -6.00
N GLY A 202 5.18 31.34 -6.20
CA GLY A 202 4.82 32.20 -7.33
C GLY A 202 3.51 32.94 -7.08
N SER A 203 3.03 33.69 -8.07
CA SER A 203 1.73 34.35 -8.00
C SER A 203 0.65 33.49 -8.63
N VAL A 204 -0.32 33.01 -7.86
CA VAL A 204 -1.38 32.14 -8.40
C VAL A 204 -2.39 32.97 -9.22
N VAL A 205 -2.81 32.43 -10.37
CA VAL A 205 -3.80 33.04 -11.29
C VAL A 205 -4.95 32.10 -11.58
N ASP A 206 -6.10 32.66 -11.94
CA ASP A 206 -7.37 31.92 -12.08
C ASP A 206 -7.54 31.15 -13.39
N SER A 207 -6.63 31.31 -14.37
CA SER A 207 -6.74 30.62 -15.66
C SER A 207 -5.38 30.24 -16.25
N PRO A 208 -5.29 29.11 -16.99
CA PRO A 208 -4.05 28.70 -17.67
C PRO A 208 -3.48 29.77 -18.60
N ALA A 209 -4.34 30.50 -19.32
CA ALA A 209 -3.92 31.54 -20.29
C ALA A 209 -3.23 32.75 -19.65
N ALA A 210 -3.41 32.97 -18.35
CA ALA A 210 -2.78 34.06 -17.61
C ALA A 210 -1.48 33.63 -16.89
N ALA A 211 -1.15 32.33 -16.92
CA ALA A 211 -0.03 31.74 -16.21
C ALA A 211 1.22 31.64 -17.09
N ASP A 212 2.39 31.68 -16.45
CA ASP A 212 3.65 31.32 -17.10
C ASP A 212 3.81 29.80 -17.13
N PHE A 213 3.36 29.13 -16.06
CA PHE A 213 3.33 27.67 -15.92
C PHE A 213 2.04 27.20 -15.26
N ALA A 214 1.57 26.01 -15.62
CA ALA A 214 0.59 25.28 -14.81
C ALA A 214 1.26 24.18 -14.00
N ILE A 215 0.73 23.92 -12.80
CA ILE A 215 1.07 22.75 -11.99
C ILE A 215 -0.23 21.98 -11.74
N VAL A 216 -0.32 20.79 -12.31
CA VAL A 216 -1.54 19.96 -12.26
C VAL A 216 -1.21 18.67 -11.52
N ARG A 217 -1.82 18.49 -10.35
CA ARG A 217 -1.70 17.26 -9.57
C ARG A 217 -2.89 16.33 -9.86
N LEU A 218 -2.61 15.08 -10.18
CA LEU A 218 -3.61 14.10 -10.61
C LEU A 218 -3.51 12.83 -9.79
N ASP A 219 -4.65 12.26 -9.45
CA ASP A 219 -4.73 10.90 -8.93
C ASP A 219 -4.65 9.89 -10.07
N THR A 220 -4.03 8.73 -9.82
CA THR A 220 -4.14 7.61 -10.75
C THR A 220 -5.62 7.23 -10.89
N PRO A 221 -6.17 7.13 -12.13
CA PRO A 221 -7.58 6.83 -12.36
C PRO A 221 -7.99 5.55 -11.65
N TRP A 222 -9.18 5.49 -11.09
CA TRP A 222 -9.78 4.29 -10.48
C TRP A 222 -11.30 4.40 -10.53
N VAL A 223 -11.99 3.29 -10.31
CA VAL A 223 -13.45 3.26 -10.16
C VAL A 223 -13.83 2.65 -8.82
N PRO A 224 -14.83 3.16 -8.09
CA PRO A 224 -15.32 2.50 -6.88
C PRO A 224 -15.90 1.11 -7.18
N VAL A 225 -15.78 0.19 -6.22
CA VAL A 225 -16.47 -1.10 -6.30
C VAL A 225 -17.99 -0.86 -6.16
N GLU A 226 -18.79 -1.46 -7.03
CA GLU A 226 -20.24 -1.52 -6.85
C GLU A 226 -20.59 -2.49 -5.72
N THR A 227 -20.85 -1.94 -4.53
CA THR A 227 -21.21 -2.71 -3.33
C THR A 227 -21.92 -1.82 -2.32
N ASP A 228 -22.73 -2.39 -1.43
CA ASP A 228 -23.30 -1.66 -0.30
C ASP A 228 -22.29 -1.43 0.84
N ASN A 229 -21.17 -2.15 0.82
CA ASN A 229 -20.08 -1.99 1.80
C ASN A 229 -19.30 -0.69 1.55
N GLN A 230 -19.57 0.33 2.36
CA GLN A 230 -18.90 1.64 2.25
C GLN A 230 -17.38 1.57 2.38
N PHE A 231 -16.85 0.61 3.16
CA PHE A 231 -15.41 0.42 3.27
C PHE A 231 -14.81 -0.07 1.95
N ALA A 232 -15.46 -1.03 1.30
CA ALA A 232 -14.99 -1.57 0.02
C ALA A 232 -15.12 -0.57 -1.14
N LYS A 233 -16.02 0.43 -1.05
CA LYS A 233 -16.09 1.52 -2.04
C LYS A 233 -14.82 2.39 -2.09
N ALA A 234 -14.03 2.42 -1.02
CA ALA A 234 -12.79 3.18 -0.96
C ALA A 234 -11.60 2.45 -1.60
N PHE A 235 -11.78 1.20 -2.07
CA PHE A 235 -10.70 0.46 -2.70
C PHE A 235 -10.49 0.90 -4.16
N HIS A 236 -9.29 1.37 -4.45
CA HIS A 236 -8.89 1.79 -5.79
C HIS A 236 -8.69 0.57 -6.70
N HIS A 237 -9.67 0.29 -7.57
CA HIS A 237 -9.62 -0.80 -8.54
C HIS A 237 -10.03 -0.35 -9.96
N GLY A 238 -10.01 -1.27 -10.91
CA GLY A 238 -10.31 -1.02 -12.32
C GLY A 238 -9.16 -0.41 -13.10
N ASP A 239 -9.48 0.10 -14.29
CA ASP A 239 -8.49 0.58 -15.26
C ASP A 239 -7.62 1.72 -14.71
N LEU A 240 -6.42 1.83 -15.27
CA LEU A 240 -5.33 2.72 -14.82
C LEU A 240 -5.16 3.94 -15.74
N ASP A 241 -5.97 4.05 -16.80
CA ASP A 241 -5.85 5.05 -17.85
C ASP A 241 -6.77 6.26 -17.66
N PHE A 242 -6.25 7.44 -18.01
CA PHE A 242 -7.06 8.65 -18.10
C PHE A 242 -7.87 8.60 -19.40
N LYS A 243 -9.18 8.87 -19.35
CA LYS A 243 -10.06 8.74 -20.51
C LYS A 243 -11.21 9.74 -20.52
N GLY A 244 -11.85 9.88 -21.69
CA GLY A 244 -13.05 10.68 -21.88
C GLY A 244 -12.84 12.16 -21.55
N GLU A 245 -13.85 12.77 -20.94
CA GLU A 245 -13.88 14.19 -20.59
C GLU A 245 -12.73 14.58 -19.64
N ALA A 246 -12.43 13.73 -18.65
CA ALA A 246 -11.33 13.98 -17.71
C ALA A 246 -9.97 14.12 -18.41
N LEU A 247 -9.67 13.22 -19.36
CA LEU A 247 -8.44 13.34 -20.16
C LEU A 247 -8.48 14.60 -21.04
N ALA A 248 -9.61 14.89 -21.69
CA ALA A 248 -9.75 16.06 -22.54
C ALA A 248 -9.52 17.39 -21.79
N GLU A 249 -10.03 17.51 -20.56
CA GLU A 249 -9.79 18.67 -19.70
C GLU A 249 -8.31 18.83 -19.33
N ILE A 250 -7.62 17.72 -19.01
CA ILE A 250 -6.19 17.73 -18.70
C ILE A 250 -5.41 18.23 -19.93
N LEU A 251 -5.65 17.62 -21.09
CA LEU A 251 -4.95 17.96 -22.33
C LEU A 251 -5.20 19.42 -22.75
N ALA A 252 -6.40 19.96 -22.52
CA ALA A 252 -6.69 21.37 -22.80
C ALA A 252 -5.82 22.33 -21.96
N ILE A 253 -5.49 21.99 -20.71
CA ILE A 253 -4.56 22.79 -19.88
C ILE A 253 -3.13 22.67 -20.45
N LEU A 254 -2.70 21.45 -20.77
CA LEU A 254 -1.36 21.16 -21.28
C LEU A 254 -1.10 21.85 -22.63
N GLU A 255 -2.12 22.01 -23.46
CA GLU A 255 -2.04 22.74 -24.74
C GLU A 255 -1.98 24.27 -24.52
N ALA A 256 -2.66 24.78 -23.50
CA ALA A 256 -2.77 26.22 -23.26
C ALA A 256 -1.50 26.85 -22.65
N VAL A 257 -0.77 26.11 -21.80
CA VAL A 257 0.38 26.62 -21.06
C VAL A 257 1.37 25.50 -20.72
N PRO A 258 2.71 25.76 -20.70
CA PRO A 258 3.68 24.77 -20.24
C PRO A 258 3.31 24.23 -18.86
N THR A 259 3.03 22.93 -18.80
CA THR A 259 2.46 22.30 -17.60
C THR A 259 3.42 21.29 -17.00
N ILE A 260 3.59 21.40 -15.68
CA ILE A 260 4.24 20.40 -14.83
C ILE A 260 3.12 19.52 -14.28
N VAL A 261 3.12 18.24 -14.68
CA VAL A 261 2.14 17.27 -14.18
C VAL A 261 2.75 16.46 -13.05
N VAL A 262 1.99 16.28 -11.97
CA VAL A 262 2.38 15.48 -10.80
C VAL A 262 1.34 14.40 -10.61
N ILE A 263 1.75 13.13 -10.66
CA ILE A 263 0.84 11.99 -10.57
C ILE A 263 1.01 11.30 -9.21
N TYR A 264 -0.08 11.13 -8.47
CA TYR A 264 -0.12 10.25 -7.31
C TYR A 264 -0.10 8.79 -7.77
N LEU A 265 1.05 8.15 -7.61
CA LEU A 265 1.33 6.78 -8.04
C LEU A 265 1.11 5.79 -6.89
N ASP A 266 -0.12 5.72 -6.39
CA ASP A 266 -0.54 4.59 -5.54
C ASP A 266 -0.70 3.29 -6.36
N ARG A 267 -0.86 3.42 -7.67
CA ARG A 267 -0.99 2.36 -8.67
C ARG A 267 -0.23 2.76 -9.96
N PRO A 268 0.11 1.81 -10.86
CA PRO A 268 0.88 2.12 -12.06
C PRO A 268 0.03 2.79 -13.15
N ALA A 269 -0.06 4.12 -13.14
CA ALA A 269 -0.85 4.90 -14.10
C ALA A 269 -0.47 4.66 -15.56
N VAL A 270 -1.48 4.57 -16.43
CA VAL A 270 -1.35 4.54 -17.90
C VAL A 270 -1.65 5.93 -18.44
N MET A 271 -0.64 6.61 -19.00
CA MET A 271 -0.74 8.03 -19.33
C MET A 271 0.12 8.50 -20.53
N PRO A 272 0.10 7.80 -21.68
CA PRO A 272 0.96 8.14 -22.81
C PRO A 272 0.70 9.55 -23.38
N GLU A 273 -0.56 9.99 -23.46
CA GLU A 273 -0.94 11.31 -24.00
C GLU A 273 -0.48 12.45 -23.07
N ILE A 274 -0.67 12.28 -21.76
CA ILE A 274 -0.21 13.24 -20.75
C ILE A 274 1.31 13.32 -20.77
N ASN A 275 1.99 12.18 -20.82
CA ASN A 275 3.44 12.14 -20.93
C ASN A 275 3.95 12.86 -22.19
N GLN A 276 3.29 12.67 -23.33
CA GLN A 276 3.66 13.35 -24.57
C GLN A 276 3.52 14.87 -24.45
N ALA A 277 2.40 15.35 -23.91
CA ALA A 277 2.05 16.77 -23.89
C ALA A 277 2.66 17.57 -22.71
N ALA A 278 2.98 16.94 -21.58
CA ALA A 278 3.51 17.65 -20.41
C ALA A 278 4.94 18.19 -20.64
N GLN A 279 5.24 19.38 -20.09
CA GLN A 279 6.60 19.94 -20.12
C GLN A 279 7.51 19.23 -19.10
N ALA A 280 6.97 18.88 -17.93
CA ALA A 280 7.63 18.02 -16.97
C ALA A 280 6.61 17.08 -16.31
N LEU A 281 7.09 15.93 -15.86
CA LEU A 281 6.26 14.89 -15.23
C LEU A 281 6.97 14.38 -13.97
N LEU A 282 6.24 14.36 -12.86
CA LEU A 282 6.69 13.85 -11.56
C LEU A 282 5.73 12.76 -11.06
N GLY A 283 6.27 11.72 -10.45
CA GLY A 283 5.52 10.72 -9.69
C GLY A 283 5.71 10.94 -8.18
N GLU A 284 4.61 10.90 -7.43
CA GLU A 284 4.58 11.07 -5.97
C GLU A 284 3.77 9.97 -5.28
N TYR A 285 3.94 9.81 -3.96
CA TYR A 285 3.44 8.67 -3.19
C TYR A 285 2.71 9.08 -1.90
N GLY A 286 1.87 10.11 -1.98
CA GLY A 286 1.14 10.71 -0.87
C GLY A 286 1.89 11.91 -0.26
N ALA A 287 2.63 12.65 -1.09
CA ALA A 287 3.42 13.80 -0.66
C ALA A 287 2.52 15.01 -0.32
N SER A 288 3.01 15.86 0.59
CA SER A 288 2.38 17.18 0.81
C SER A 288 2.64 18.11 -0.37
N ASP A 289 1.75 19.08 -0.58
CA ASP A 289 1.91 20.10 -1.62
C ASP A 289 3.23 20.87 -1.48
N ALA A 290 3.65 21.15 -0.24
CA ALA A 290 4.94 21.79 0.03
C ALA A 290 6.12 20.93 -0.46
N ALA A 291 6.08 19.61 -0.26
CA ALA A 291 7.14 18.72 -0.74
C ALA A 291 7.16 18.62 -2.28
N VAL A 292 5.99 18.61 -2.93
CA VAL A 292 5.88 18.67 -4.40
C VAL A 292 6.52 19.96 -4.92
N LEU A 293 6.12 21.11 -4.37
CA LEU A 293 6.60 22.42 -4.80
C LEU A 293 8.08 22.64 -4.47
N ASP A 294 8.59 22.11 -3.36
CA ASP A 294 10.02 22.11 -3.04
C ASP A 294 10.86 21.45 -4.18
N ILE A 295 10.34 20.39 -4.80
CA ILE A 295 10.99 19.72 -5.94
C ILE A 295 10.79 20.49 -7.25
N ILE A 296 9.61 21.06 -7.50
CA ILE A 296 9.37 21.83 -8.72
C ILE A 296 10.27 23.07 -8.77
N PHE A 297 10.52 23.71 -7.62
CA PHE A 297 11.31 24.94 -7.50
C PHE A 297 12.75 24.71 -7.04
N GLY A 298 13.23 23.46 -6.98
CA GLY A 298 14.62 23.15 -6.67
C GLY A 298 15.07 23.49 -5.23
N ARG A 299 14.13 23.65 -4.30
CA ARG A 299 14.44 23.74 -2.85
C ARG A 299 14.89 22.38 -2.29
N ALA A 300 14.54 21.30 -2.99
CA ALA A 300 15.15 19.99 -2.85
C ALA A 300 15.36 19.35 -4.24
N GLN A 301 16.04 18.20 -4.27
CA GLN A 301 16.36 17.47 -5.50
C GLN A 301 15.48 16.21 -5.62
N PRO A 302 15.02 15.83 -6.82
CA PRO A 302 14.35 14.55 -7.03
C PRO A 302 15.39 13.43 -6.94
N GLU A 303 15.16 12.50 -6.01
CA GLU A 303 16.01 11.32 -5.79
C GLU A 303 15.25 10.00 -6.09
N GLY A 304 13.93 10.08 -6.21
CA GLY A 304 13.04 8.93 -6.33
C GLY A 304 13.30 8.14 -7.60
N LYS A 305 13.14 6.82 -7.46
CA LYS A 305 13.10 5.87 -8.57
C LYS A 305 11.78 5.11 -8.49
N LEU A 306 11.20 4.83 -9.64
CA LEU A 306 9.97 4.08 -9.75
C LEU A 306 10.09 2.69 -9.08
N PRO A 307 9.23 2.37 -8.09
CA PRO A 307 9.22 1.06 -7.43
C PRO A 307 8.48 -0.02 -8.25
N PHE A 308 7.82 0.37 -9.34
CA PHE A 308 7.15 -0.47 -10.33
C PHE A 308 7.25 0.22 -11.68
N GLU A 309 7.12 -0.52 -12.78
CA GLU A 309 7.03 0.10 -14.11
C GLU A 309 5.69 0.81 -14.34
N LEU A 310 5.68 1.78 -15.25
CA LEU A 310 4.47 2.42 -15.74
C LEU A 310 4.12 1.85 -17.12
N PRO A 311 3.00 1.13 -17.27
CA PRO A 311 2.62 0.49 -18.52
C PRO A 311 2.35 1.50 -19.65
N SER A 312 2.55 1.07 -20.89
CA SER A 312 2.31 1.90 -22.08
C SER A 312 0.85 2.00 -22.48
N SER A 313 0.02 1.01 -22.13
CA SER A 313 -1.41 0.97 -22.44
C SER A 313 -2.16 0.02 -21.49
N MET A 314 -3.49 0.12 -21.46
CA MET A 314 -4.31 -0.88 -20.77
C MET A 314 -4.22 -2.27 -21.41
N GLU A 315 -3.95 -2.36 -22.72
CA GLU A 315 -3.70 -3.65 -23.37
C GLU A 315 -2.43 -4.31 -22.81
N ALA A 316 -1.35 -3.55 -22.62
CA ALA A 316 -0.13 -4.04 -21.98
C ALA A 316 -0.42 -4.56 -20.57
N VAL A 317 -1.23 -3.83 -19.78
CA VAL A 317 -1.68 -4.26 -18.44
C VAL A 317 -2.43 -5.58 -18.48
N ARG A 318 -3.38 -5.74 -19.41
CA ARG A 318 -4.19 -6.96 -19.52
C ARG A 318 -3.40 -8.18 -19.97
N ASN A 319 -2.26 -7.97 -20.63
CA ASN A 319 -1.35 -9.04 -21.06
C ASN A 319 -0.34 -9.45 -19.97
N GLN A 320 -0.25 -8.70 -18.86
CA GLN A 320 0.63 -9.04 -17.73
C GLN A 320 0.16 -10.30 -17.01
N LYS A 321 1.11 -10.96 -16.35
CA LYS A 321 0.82 -12.00 -15.37
C LYS A 321 0.67 -11.36 -14.00
N GLU A 322 -0.48 -11.59 -13.37
CA GLU A 322 -0.84 -10.96 -12.08
C GLU A 322 0.18 -11.23 -10.95
N ASP A 323 0.96 -12.31 -11.05
CA ASP A 323 1.97 -12.73 -10.07
C ASP A 323 3.43 -12.43 -10.47
N LEU A 324 3.67 -11.88 -11.67
CA LEU A 324 5.01 -11.55 -12.14
C LEU A 324 5.19 -10.02 -12.17
N PRO A 325 6.14 -9.46 -11.41
CA PRO A 325 6.36 -8.03 -11.43
C PRO A 325 7.05 -7.60 -12.73
N TYR A 326 6.79 -6.35 -13.13
CA TYR A 326 7.48 -5.63 -14.22
C TYR A 326 7.64 -6.44 -15.53
N ASP A 327 6.56 -7.10 -15.96
CA ASP A 327 6.50 -7.96 -17.14
C ASP A 327 5.71 -7.35 -18.32
N SER A 328 5.27 -6.09 -18.23
CA SER A 328 4.55 -5.46 -19.33
C SER A 328 5.46 -5.26 -20.55
N GLU A 329 4.87 -5.38 -21.73
CA GLU A 329 5.59 -5.14 -22.97
C GLU A 329 5.78 -3.64 -23.20
N ASN A 330 7.03 -3.23 -23.42
CA ASN A 330 7.41 -1.85 -23.75
C ASN A 330 6.79 -0.82 -22.79
N PRO A 331 7.12 -0.87 -21.48
CA PRO A 331 6.55 0.07 -20.51
C PRO A 331 6.88 1.51 -20.90
N LEU A 332 5.97 2.44 -20.60
CA LEU A 332 6.19 3.88 -20.75
C LEU A 332 7.42 4.33 -19.93
N TYR A 333 7.54 3.80 -18.72
CA TYR A 333 8.72 3.94 -17.88
C TYR A 333 9.06 2.61 -17.21
N PRO A 334 10.31 2.13 -17.29
CA PRO A 334 10.69 0.87 -16.67
C PRO A 334 10.83 1.00 -15.14
N PHE A 335 10.79 -0.14 -14.45
CA PHE A 335 11.17 -0.24 -13.04
C PHE A 335 12.53 0.42 -12.78
N GLY A 336 12.64 1.18 -11.69
CA GLY A 336 13.87 1.88 -11.31
C GLY A 336 14.15 3.15 -12.11
N PHE A 337 13.27 3.56 -13.04
CA PHE A 337 13.43 4.81 -13.77
C PHE A 337 13.26 6.02 -12.83
N GLY A 338 14.03 7.08 -13.09
CA GLY A 338 13.91 8.38 -12.46
C GLY A 338 15.08 9.27 -12.87
N MET A 339 14.79 10.51 -13.23
CA MET A 339 15.78 11.50 -13.67
C MET A 339 16.28 12.35 -12.49
N SER A 340 17.34 13.10 -12.74
CA SER A 340 17.77 14.25 -11.94
C SER A 340 17.70 15.50 -12.82
N TYR A 341 17.89 16.71 -12.26
CA TYR A 341 17.83 17.95 -13.04
C TYR A 341 18.87 18.03 -14.16
#